data_AF-F4YKA5-F1
#
_entry.id   AF-F4YKA5-F1
#
_cell.length_a   1.000
_cell.length_b   1.000
_cell.length_c   1.000
_cell.angle_alpha   90.00
_cell.angle_beta   90.00
_cell.angle_gamma   90.00
#
_symmetry.space_group_name_H-M   'P 1'
#
loop_
_entity.id
_entity.type
_entity.pdbx_description
1 polymer ?
#
loop_
_entity_poly.entity_id
_entity_poly.type
_entity_poly.pdbx_seq_one_letter_code
_entity_poly.pdbx_strand_id
1 'polypeptide(L)'
;MAIHLYKTSNPSTRNGTVDSQVKSNPRNNLIYGQHRCGKGRNARGIITAGHRGGGHKRLYRKIDFRRNEKNIYGRIITIEYDPNRNAYICLIHYGDGEKRYILHPRGAIIGDTIVSGTEVPIKMGNALPLSTDMPLGTAIHNIEITLGKGGQLVRAAGAVAKLIAKEGKSATLKLPSGEVRLISKNCSATVGQVGNVGVNQKSLGRAGSKRWLGKRPVVRGVVMNPVDHPHGGGEGRAPIGRKKPTTPWGYPALGRRSRKRNKYSDNLILRRRSKMTRIRRGYIARRRRTKIRLFASSFRGAHSRLTRTITQQKIRALVSAHRDRDRQKRNFRRLWITRINAVIREKGVSYSYSRLMHDLYKRRVLLNRKILAQIAVLNKHCLYMISNEIIK
;
A
#
# COMPACT_ATOMS: atom_id res chain seq x y z
N MET A 1 -8.87 -4.05 -9.91
CA MET A 1 -9.91 -3.10 -9.47
C MET A 1 -9.27 -1.96 -8.69
N ALA A 2 -9.78 -0.75 -8.91
CA ALA A 2 -9.22 0.49 -8.38
C ALA A 2 -9.84 0.85 -7.02
N ILE A 3 -9.09 1.62 -6.23
CA ILE A 3 -9.54 2.14 -4.94
C ILE A 3 -10.06 3.55 -5.17
N HIS A 4 -11.29 3.83 -4.78
CA HIS A 4 -11.88 5.16 -4.86
C HIS A 4 -11.72 5.90 -3.53
N LEU A 5 -11.33 7.17 -3.60
CA LEU A 5 -11.31 8.08 -2.47
C LEU A 5 -12.70 8.72 -2.32
N TYR A 6 -13.17 8.88 -1.08
CA TYR A 6 -14.37 9.68 -0.85
C TYR A 6 -14.11 11.16 -1.14
N LYS A 7 -15.16 11.88 -1.56
CA LYS A 7 -15.16 13.35 -1.49
C LYS A 7 -14.98 13.77 -0.03
N THR A 8 -14.19 14.82 0.20
CA THR A 8 -13.85 15.32 1.53
C THR A 8 -14.96 16.18 2.13
N SER A 9 -16.16 15.60 2.28
CA SER A 9 -17.34 16.31 2.81
C SER A 9 -17.40 16.33 4.34
N ASN A 10 -16.92 15.29 5.01
CA ASN A 10 -16.90 15.22 6.47
C ASN A 10 -15.55 14.74 7.01
N PRO A 11 -15.21 15.03 8.29
CA PRO A 11 -13.94 14.64 8.89
C PRO A 11 -13.68 13.13 8.83
N SER A 12 -14.75 12.33 8.87
CA SER A 12 -14.71 10.87 8.91
C SER A 12 -14.41 10.23 7.54
N THR A 13 -14.78 10.89 6.43
CA THR A 13 -14.59 10.43 5.05
C THR A 13 -13.33 10.98 4.41
N ARG A 14 -12.72 12.03 4.96
CA ARG A 14 -11.50 12.68 4.42
C ARG A 14 -10.37 11.72 4.07
N ASN A 15 -10.18 10.67 4.89
CA ASN A 15 -9.15 9.64 4.69
C ASN A 15 -9.73 8.25 4.39
N GLY A 16 -11.03 8.18 4.07
CA GLY A 16 -11.73 6.93 3.80
C GLY A 16 -11.57 6.50 2.33
N THR A 17 -11.52 5.19 2.11
CA THR A 17 -11.42 4.61 0.77
C THR A 17 -12.46 3.51 0.56
N VAL A 18 -13.00 3.38 -0.65
CA VAL A 18 -13.97 2.35 -1.03
C VAL A 18 -13.47 1.54 -2.21
N ASP A 19 -13.95 0.30 -2.31
CA ASP A 19 -13.82 -0.51 -3.52
C ASP A 19 -14.85 -0.10 -4.57
N SER A 20 -14.53 -0.29 -5.84
CA SER A 20 -15.53 -0.33 -6.90
C SER A 20 -16.57 -1.43 -6.59
N GLN A 21 -17.86 -1.13 -6.72
CA GLN A 21 -18.94 -2.10 -6.52
C GLN A 21 -18.78 -3.28 -7.48
N VAL A 22 -18.82 -4.49 -6.93
CA VAL A 22 -18.91 -5.73 -7.69
C VAL A 22 -20.39 -6.07 -7.84
N LYS A 23 -20.83 -6.44 -9.06
CA LYS A 23 -22.22 -6.82 -9.34
C LYS A 23 -22.69 -7.91 -8.36
N SER A 24 -23.86 -7.70 -7.75
CA SER A 24 -24.51 -8.70 -6.90
C SER A 24 -25.39 -9.60 -7.75
N ASN A 25 -25.16 -10.90 -7.70
CA ASN A 25 -26.03 -11.88 -8.34
C ASN A 25 -27.08 -12.42 -7.37
N PRO A 26 -28.19 -12.97 -7.90
CA PRO A 26 -29.18 -13.68 -7.10
C PRO A 26 -28.56 -14.85 -6.32
N ARG A 27 -29.30 -15.31 -5.32
CA ARG A 27 -28.82 -16.25 -4.31
C ARG A 27 -28.67 -17.65 -4.92
N ASN A 28 -27.44 -18.12 -5.07
CA ASN A 28 -27.14 -19.48 -5.52
C ASN A 28 -27.21 -20.49 -4.36
N ASN A 29 -27.40 -21.79 -4.69
CA ASN A 29 -27.38 -22.92 -3.73
C ASN A 29 -26.06 -23.08 -2.95
N LEU A 30 -25.02 -22.34 -3.33
CA LEU A 30 -23.70 -22.32 -2.70
C LEU A 30 -23.58 -21.33 -1.51
N ILE A 31 -24.67 -20.64 -1.18
CA ILE A 31 -24.73 -19.58 -0.17
C ILE A 31 -25.59 -20.03 1.01
N TYR A 32 -24.95 -20.21 2.17
CA TYR A 32 -25.59 -20.76 3.36
C TYR A 32 -25.64 -19.75 4.52
N GLY A 33 -26.60 -19.91 5.42
CA GLY A 33 -26.60 -19.22 6.70
C GLY A 33 -25.41 -19.68 7.56
N GLN A 34 -24.59 -18.76 8.06
CA GLN A 34 -23.49 -19.12 8.94
C GLN A 34 -23.92 -19.06 10.41
N HIS A 35 -24.24 -20.22 10.99
CA HIS A 35 -24.51 -20.35 12.43
C HIS A 35 -23.18 -20.64 13.15
N ARG A 36 -22.38 -19.59 13.40
CA ARG A 36 -21.39 -19.67 14.48
C ARG A 36 -21.98 -18.99 15.71
N CYS A 37 -22.27 -19.81 16.72
CA CYS A 37 -22.57 -19.43 18.09
C CYS A 37 -21.59 -18.32 18.59
N GLY A 38 -22.13 -17.45 19.45
CA GLY A 38 -21.52 -16.24 20.05
C GLY A 38 -20.15 -15.80 19.50
N LYS A 39 -20.11 -14.71 18.71
CA LYS A 39 -18.88 -14.16 18.12
C LYS A 39 -17.77 -13.98 19.17
N GLY A 40 -16.80 -14.91 19.20
CA GLY A 40 -15.64 -14.88 20.10
C GLY A 40 -15.81 -15.60 21.44
N ARG A 41 -16.94 -16.32 21.63
CA ARG A 41 -17.21 -17.17 22.78
C ARG A 41 -16.96 -18.65 22.44
N ASN A 42 -16.61 -19.45 23.45
CA ASN A 42 -16.52 -20.91 23.34
C ASN A 42 -17.87 -21.59 23.65
N ALA A 43 -17.90 -22.93 23.66
CA ALA A 43 -19.10 -23.72 23.98
C ALA A 43 -19.68 -23.42 25.38
N ARG A 44 -18.84 -22.99 26.34
CA ARG A 44 -19.27 -22.57 27.70
C ARG A 44 -19.81 -21.13 27.76
N GLY A 45 -19.84 -20.41 26.63
CA GLY A 45 -20.27 -19.00 26.59
C GLY A 45 -19.21 -18.00 27.05
N ILE A 46 -18.01 -18.44 27.43
CA ILE A 46 -16.91 -17.57 27.89
C ILE A 46 -16.19 -16.93 26.70
N ILE A 47 -15.81 -15.65 26.83
CA ILE A 47 -15.03 -14.93 25.81
C ILE A 47 -13.60 -15.48 25.77
N THR A 48 -13.27 -16.25 24.73
CA THR A 48 -11.91 -16.77 24.49
C THR A 48 -11.16 -15.96 23.43
N ALA A 49 -11.89 -15.44 22.44
CA ALA A 49 -11.36 -14.54 21.43
C ALA A 49 -11.91 -13.13 21.64
N GLY A 50 -11.18 -12.33 22.41
CA GLY A 50 -11.53 -10.94 22.71
C GLY A 50 -11.71 -10.07 21.47
N HIS A 51 -12.37 -8.94 21.67
CA HIS A 51 -12.58 -7.89 20.66
C HIS A 51 -13.41 -8.31 19.43
N ARG A 52 -14.19 -9.39 19.53
CA ARG A 52 -15.16 -9.84 18.53
C ARG A 52 -16.58 -9.54 18.97
N GLY A 53 -17.47 -9.23 18.03
CA GLY A 53 -18.89 -8.96 18.30
C GLY A 53 -19.47 -7.83 17.44
N GLY A 54 -20.80 -7.78 17.32
CA GLY A 54 -21.50 -6.88 16.40
C GLY A 54 -21.15 -7.13 14.94
N GLY A 55 -21.29 -6.10 14.10
CA GLY A 55 -21.00 -6.17 12.66
C GLY A 55 -22.11 -6.82 11.84
N HIS A 56 -22.08 -6.59 10.53
CA HIS A 56 -23.15 -6.98 9.61
C HIS A 56 -23.36 -8.50 9.57
N LYS A 57 -24.62 -8.96 9.37
CA LYS A 57 -24.94 -10.36 9.13
C LYS A 57 -24.28 -10.81 7.82
N ARG A 58 -23.73 -12.03 7.80
CA ARG A 58 -23.01 -12.57 6.65
C ARG A 58 -23.55 -13.93 6.30
N LEU A 59 -23.58 -14.22 5.01
CA LEU A 59 -23.83 -15.55 4.49
C LEU A 59 -22.49 -16.20 4.16
N TYR A 60 -22.38 -17.49 4.43
CA TYR A 60 -21.21 -18.29 4.11
C TYR A 60 -21.28 -18.74 2.66
N ARG A 61 -20.24 -18.43 1.89
CA ARG A 61 -20.07 -18.96 0.54
C ARG A 61 -19.15 -20.18 0.57
N LYS A 62 -19.69 -21.33 0.16
CA LYS A 62 -18.96 -22.60 0.09
C LYS A 62 -17.97 -22.54 -1.08
N ILE A 63 -16.70 -22.32 -0.77
CA ILE A 63 -15.60 -22.38 -1.74
C ILE A 63 -15.15 -23.83 -1.88
N ASP A 64 -14.90 -24.26 -3.10
CA ASP A 64 -14.09 -25.43 -3.39
C ASP A 64 -12.59 -25.11 -3.24
N PHE A 65 -12.04 -25.42 -2.06
CA PHE A 65 -10.60 -25.32 -1.82
C PHE A 65 -9.83 -26.56 -2.30
N ARG A 66 -10.52 -27.68 -2.58
CA ARG A 66 -9.90 -28.96 -2.94
C ARG A 66 -9.61 -29.04 -4.43
N ARG A 67 -10.51 -28.51 -5.26
CA ARG A 67 -10.44 -28.64 -6.72
C ARG A 67 -10.25 -30.09 -7.14
N ASN A 68 -11.08 -30.95 -6.57
CA ASN A 68 -11.01 -32.40 -6.72
C ASN A 68 -11.58 -32.90 -8.05
N GLU A 69 -12.42 -32.12 -8.72
CA GLU A 69 -12.87 -32.43 -10.08
C GLU A 69 -11.72 -32.27 -11.05
N LYS A 70 -11.26 -33.41 -11.55
CA LYS A 70 -10.12 -33.49 -12.47
C LYS A 70 -10.62 -33.56 -13.90
N ASN A 71 -9.88 -32.92 -14.81
CA ASN A 71 -10.03 -32.99 -16.26
C ASN A 71 -11.37 -32.45 -16.81
N ILE A 72 -12.17 -31.75 -15.99
CA ILE A 72 -13.38 -31.06 -16.43
C ILE A 72 -13.07 -29.58 -16.61
N TYR A 73 -13.38 -29.05 -17.79
CA TYR A 73 -13.23 -27.62 -18.08
C TYR A 73 -14.35 -26.83 -17.43
N GLY A 74 -13.98 -25.78 -16.70
CA GLY A 74 -14.89 -24.84 -16.09
C GLY A 74 -14.71 -23.44 -16.65
N ARG A 75 -15.81 -22.72 -16.90
CA ARG A 75 -15.80 -21.33 -17.38
C ARG A 75 -16.15 -20.37 -16.24
N ILE A 76 -15.35 -19.32 -16.07
CA ILE A 76 -15.62 -18.25 -15.10
C ILE A 76 -16.78 -17.40 -15.61
N ILE A 77 -17.85 -17.30 -14.85
CA ILE A 77 -19.04 -16.54 -15.26
C ILE A 77 -19.12 -15.21 -14.54
N THR A 78 -18.83 -15.20 -13.24
CA THR A 78 -18.85 -13.96 -12.47
C THR A 78 -17.72 -13.92 -11.46
N ILE A 79 -17.29 -12.70 -11.16
CA ILE A 79 -16.38 -12.40 -10.05
C ILE A 79 -17.22 -11.71 -8.99
N GLU A 80 -17.21 -12.24 -7.78
CA GLU A 80 -18.07 -11.78 -6.69
C GLU A 80 -17.31 -11.34 -5.45
N TYR A 81 -17.94 -10.42 -4.70
CA TYR A 81 -17.47 -10.01 -3.39
C TYR A 81 -17.83 -11.03 -2.31
N ASP A 82 -16.85 -11.47 -1.50
CA ASP A 82 -17.10 -12.29 -0.32
C ASP A 82 -16.87 -11.56 1.02
N PRO A 83 -17.86 -11.48 1.95
CA PRO A 83 -17.68 -10.82 3.23
C PRO A 83 -16.90 -11.64 4.25
N ASN A 84 -16.62 -12.93 3.99
CA ASN A 84 -15.96 -13.84 4.94
C ASN A 84 -14.43 -13.85 4.76
N ARG A 85 -13.94 -13.37 3.63
CA ARG A 85 -12.51 -13.24 3.31
C ARG A 85 -12.22 -11.87 2.68
N ASN A 86 -10.94 -11.59 2.44
CA ASN A 86 -10.50 -10.36 1.78
C ASN A 86 -10.34 -10.53 0.26
N ALA A 87 -10.10 -11.75 -0.22
CA ALA A 87 -10.02 -12.07 -1.63
C ALA A 87 -11.42 -12.09 -2.27
N TYR A 88 -11.49 -11.75 -3.55
CA TYR A 88 -12.68 -12.04 -4.35
C TYR A 88 -12.77 -13.53 -4.66
N ILE A 89 -13.95 -13.95 -5.10
CA ILE A 89 -14.22 -15.31 -5.54
C ILE A 89 -14.75 -15.28 -6.96
N CYS A 90 -14.55 -16.37 -7.69
CA CYS A 90 -15.13 -16.58 -9.01
C CYS A 90 -16.18 -17.67 -8.93
N LEU A 91 -17.33 -17.44 -9.55
CA LEU A 91 -18.29 -18.50 -9.84
C LEU A 91 -17.89 -19.17 -11.16
N ILE A 92 -17.72 -20.48 -11.12
CA ILE A 92 -17.41 -21.31 -12.27
C ILE A 92 -18.62 -22.17 -12.57
N HIS A 93 -18.95 -22.34 -13.86
CA HIS A 93 -19.77 -23.47 -14.31
C HIS A 93 -18.87 -24.45 -15.04
N TYR A 94 -18.96 -25.72 -14.66
CA TYR A 94 -18.30 -26.82 -15.32
C TYR A 94 -19.18 -27.39 -16.43
N GLY A 95 -18.59 -28.17 -17.34
CA GLY A 95 -19.31 -28.79 -18.46
C GLY A 95 -20.36 -29.82 -18.02
N ASP A 96 -20.23 -30.37 -16.82
CA ASP A 96 -21.20 -31.27 -16.17
C ASP A 96 -22.43 -30.53 -15.59
N GLY A 97 -22.46 -29.19 -15.65
CA GLY A 97 -23.50 -28.36 -15.07
C GLY A 97 -23.26 -28.00 -13.60
N GLU A 98 -22.22 -28.53 -12.95
CA GLU A 98 -21.86 -28.17 -11.59
C GLU A 98 -21.38 -26.71 -11.51
N LYS A 99 -21.74 -26.06 -10.40
CA LYS A 99 -21.34 -24.68 -10.10
C LYS A 99 -20.51 -24.67 -8.84
N ARG A 100 -19.34 -24.04 -8.89
CA ARG A 100 -18.45 -23.95 -7.73
C ARG A 100 -17.84 -22.56 -7.59
N TYR A 101 -17.58 -22.17 -6.35
CA TYR A 101 -16.78 -20.98 -6.05
C TYR A 101 -15.32 -21.34 -5.87
N ILE A 102 -14.43 -20.60 -6.54
CA ILE A 102 -12.99 -20.62 -6.27
C ILE A 102 -12.51 -19.26 -5.77
N LEU A 103 -11.26 -19.22 -5.27
CA LEU A 103 -10.58 -17.95 -5.08
C LEU A 103 -10.26 -17.32 -6.44
N HIS A 104 -10.53 -16.02 -6.56
CA HIS A 104 -10.22 -15.28 -7.78
C HIS A 104 -8.70 -15.15 -7.96
N PRO A 105 -8.11 -15.71 -9.04
CA PRO A 105 -6.72 -15.48 -9.38
C PRO A 105 -6.55 -14.06 -9.93
N ARG A 106 -5.43 -13.42 -9.64
CA ARG A 106 -5.10 -12.10 -10.16
C ARG A 106 -5.00 -12.16 -11.69
N GLY A 107 -5.83 -11.39 -12.38
CA GLY A 107 -5.79 -11.26 -13.83
C GLY A 107 -6.77 -12.18 -14.57
N ALA A 108 -7.48 -13.07 -13.86
CA ALA A 108 -8.55 -13.84 -14.46
C ALA A 108 -9.73 -12.91 -14.83
N ILE A 109 -10.30 -13.10 -16.01
CA ILE A 109 -11.43 -12.32 -16.53
C ILE A 109 -12.66 -13.22 -16.62
N ILE A 110 -13.84 -12.62 -16.64
CA ILE A 110 -15.08 -13.34 -16.96
C ILE A 110 -14.95 -13.93 -18.36
N GLY A 111 -15.33 -15.21 -18.49
CA GLY A 111 -15.23 -15.97 -19.73
C GLY A 111 -14.02 -16.90 -19.80
N ASP A 112 -13.01 -16.72 -18.93
CA ASP A 112 -11.83 -17.57 -18.91
C ASP A 112 -12.16 -19.03 -18.56
N THR A 113 -11.48 -19.95 -19.22
CA THR A 113 -11.52 -21.39 -18.92
C THR A 113 -10.43 -21.77 -17.93
N ILE A 114 -10.81 -22.59 -16.96
CA ILE A 114 -9.93 -23.17 -15.96
C ILE A 114 -10.16 -24.68 -15.87
N VAL A 115 -9.12 -25.41 -15.50
CA VAL A 115 -9.18 -26.87 -15.32
C VAL A 115 -8.29 -27.28 -14.15
N SER A 116 -8.61 -28.40 -13.53
CA SER A 116 -7.81 -29.04 -12.49
C SER A 116 -7.38 -30.43 -12.97
N GLY A 117 -6.15 -30.85 -12.73
CA GLY A 117 -5.66 -32.13 -13.21
C GLY A 117 -4.15 -32.29 -13.08
N THR A 118 -3.63 -33.45 -13.44
CA THR A 118 -2.19 -33.74 -13.52
C THR A 118 -1.60 -33.18 -14.81
N GLU A 119 -2.21 -33.52 -15.95
CA GLU A 119 -1.76 -33.13 -17.29
C GLU A 119 -2.51 -31.88 -17.77
N VAL A 120 -2.23 -30.75 -17.11
CA VAL A 120 -2.94 -29.49 -17.34
C VAL A 120 -1.97 -28.38 -17.72
N PRO A 121 -2.32 -27.52 -18.70
CA PRO A 121 -1.47 -26.39 -19.05
C PRO A 121 -1.26 -25.44 -17.85
N ILE A 122 -0.04 -24.92 -17.73
CA ILE A 122 0.35 -23.99 -16.65
C ILE A 122 -0.21 -22.59 -16.97
N LYS A 123 -1.52 -22.44 -16.84
CA LYS A 123 -2.26 -21.18 -17.01
C LYS A 123 -2.74 -20.68 -15.65
N MET A 124 -2.91 -19.36 -15.51
CA MET A 124 -3.50 -18.77 -14.30
C MET A 124 -4.87 -19.38 -14.00
N GLY A 125 -5.09 -19.73 -12.74
CA GLY A 125 -6.35 -20.32 -12.31
C GLY A 125 -6.44 -21.83 -12.53
N ASN A 126 -5.50 -22.47 -13.22
CA ASN A 126 -5.44 -23.94 -13.26
C ASN A 126 -4.84 -24.50 -11.97
N ALA A 127 -5.30 -25.68 -11.56
CA ALA A 127 -4.80 -26.35 -10.37
C ALA A 127 -4.17 -27.70 -10.73
N LEU A 128 -2.94 -27.89 -10.26
CA LEU A 128 -2.11 -29.05 -10.55
C LEU A 128 -1.37 -29.46 -9.27
N PRO A 129 -0.98 -30.73 -9.16
CA PRO A 129 -0.03 -31.16 -8.13
C PRO A 129 1.31 -30.42 -8.24
N LEU A 130 2.04 -30.33 -7.12
CA LEU A 130 3.40 -29.79 -7.05
C LEU A 130 4.46 -30.75 -7.65
N SER A 131 4.02 -31.83 -8.29
CA SER A 131 4.82 -32.82 -9.02
C SER A 131 5.52 -32.20 -10.21
N THR A 132 6.13 -33.05 -11.05
CA THR A 132 7.00 -32.68 -12.18
C THR A 132 6.38 -31.62 -13.10
N ASP A 133 5.05 -31.61 -13.24
CA ASP A 133 4.28 -30.77 -14.17
C ASP A 133 4.42 -29.25 -13.91
N MET A 134 4.64 -28.83 -12.67
CA MET A 134 4.69 -27.40 -12.34
C MET A 134 6.13 -26.83 -12.41
N PRO A 135 6.49 -25.93 -13.33
CA PRO A 135 7.87 -25.48 -13.45
C PRO A 135 8.38 -24.76 -12.19
N LEU A 136 9.68 -24.86 -11.95
CA LEU A 136 10.33 -24.13 -10.86
C LEU A 136 10.19 -22.61 -11.09
N GLY A 137 10.09 -21.85 -10.01
CA GLY A 137 9.89 -20.39 -10.06
C GLY A 137 8.44 -19.94 -10.24
N THR A 138 7.52 -20.86 -10.55
CA THR A 138 6.08 -20.55 -10.70
C THR A 138 5.49 -19.89 -9.46
N ALA A 139 4.65 -18.89 -9.72
CA ALA A 139 3.84 -18.24 -8.70
C ALA A 139 2.58 -19.08 -8.45
N ILE A 140 2.35 -19.44 -7.20
CA ILE A 140 1.25 -20.31 -6.79
C ILE A 140 0.48 -19.80 -5.57
N HIS A 141 -0.77 -20.21 -5.47
CA HIS A 141 -1.65 -19.94 -4.35
C HIS A 141 -2.55 -21.14 -4.04
N ASN A 142 -3.32 -21.05 -2.95
CA ASN A 142 -4.23 -22.11 -2.49
C ASN A 142 -3.56 -23.49 -2.39
N ILE A 143 -2.49 -23.57 -1.62
CA ILE A 143 -1.63 -24.77 -1.56
C ILE A 143 -2.11 -25.72 -0.45
N GLU A 144 -2.20 -27.01 -0.76
CA GLU A 144 -2.42 -28.06 0.21
C GLU A 144 -1.18 -28.32 1.08
N ILE A 145 -1.37 -28.59 2.37
CA ILE A 145 -0.28 -29.06 3.26
C ILE A 145 -0.25 -30.58 3.30
N THR A 146 -1.43 -31.20 3.19
CA THR A 146 -1.65 -32.63 3.20
C THR A 146 -2.57 -32.93 2.04
N LEU A 147 -2.25 -33.99 1.30
CA LEU A 147 -3.01 -34.44 0.14
C LEU A 147 -4.51 -34.57 0.46
N GLY A 148 -5.36 -33.97 -0.37
CA GLY A 148 -6.82 -34.11 -0.28
C GLY A 148 -7.49 -33.32 0.86
N LYS A 149 -6.72 -32.66 1.73
CA LYS A 149 -7.29 -31.79 2.78
C LYS A 149 -7.69 -30.41 2.27
N GLY A 150 -7.49 -30.14 0.98
CA GLY A 150 -7.79 -28.86 0.33
C GLY A 150 -6.76 -27.79 0.65
N GLY A 151 -6.79 -26.73 -0.14
CA GLY A 151 -5.85 -25.62 -0.01
C GLY A 151 -5.97 -24.92 1.35
N GLN A 152 -4.86 -24.89 2.09
CA GLN A 152 -4.78 -24.32 3.43
C GLN A 152 -3.91 -23.05 3.44
N LEU A 153 -2.83 -23.06 2.66
CA LEU A 153 -1.85 -21.98 2.59
C LEU A 153 -2.18 -21.00 1.46
N VAL A 154 -1.76 -19.75 1.62
CA VAL A 154 -1.77 -18.71 0.56
C VAL A 154 -3.19 -18.47 -0.02
N ARG A 155 -4.13 -18.10 0.85
CA ARG A 155 -5.54 -17.83 0.48
C ARG A 155 -5.96 -16.36 0.61
N ALA A 156 -5.12 -15.54 1.23
CA ALA A 156 -5.43 -14.14 1.45
C ALA A 156 -5.23 -13.32 0.17
N ALA A 157 -6.00 -12.24 0.03
CA ALA A 157 -5.85 -11.31 -1.09
C ALA A 157 -4.40 -10.86 -1.31
N GLY A 158 -3.93 -10.92 -2.55
CA GLY A 158 -2.55 -10.61 -2.93
C GLY A 158 -1.49 -11.60 -2.43
N ALA A 159 -1.85 -12.68 -1.75
CA ALA A 159 -0.88 -13.68 -1.30
C ALA A 159 -0.38 -14.51 -2.49
N VAL A 160 0.91 -14.83 -2.45
CA VAL A 160 1.58 -15.68 -3.44
C VAL A 160 2.69 -16.45 -2.73
N ALA A 161 2.93 -17.68 -3.16
CA ALA A 161 4.13 -18.44 -2.86
C ALA A 161 4.86 -18.75 -4.16
N LYS A 162 6.15 -19.07 -4.04
CA LYS A 162 6.96 -19.51 -5.19
C LYS A 162 7.46 -20.92 -4.96
N LEU A 163 7.40 -21.74 -5.99
CA LEU A 163 8.07 -23.03 -6.03
C LEU A 163 9.56 -22.79 -6.28
N ILE A 164 10.43 -23.21 -5.36
CA ILE A 164 11.88 -22.97 -5.45
C ILE A 164 12.58 -24.17 -6.07
N ALA A 165 12.35 -25.34 -5.49
CA ALA A 165 13.04 -26.57 -5.83
C ALA A 165 12.09 -27.76 -5.64
N LYS A 166 12.42 -28.88 -6.27
CA LYS A 166 11.73 -30.16 -6.15
C LYS A 166 12.79 -31.23 -5.89
N GLU A 167 12.67 -31.96 -4.79
CA GLU A 167 13.68 -32.93 -4.36
C GLU A 167 13.00 -34.16 -3.74
N GLY A 168 13.38 -35.35 -4.18
CA GLY A 168 12.81 -36.60 -3.68
C GLY A 168 11.28 -36.63 -3.71
N LYS A 169 10.63 -36.81 -2.55
CA LYS A 169 9.16 -36.82 -2.40
C LYS A 169 8.55 -35.45 -2.06
N SER A 170 9.37 -34.41 -1.94
CA SER A 170 8.96 -33.08 -1.47
C SER A 170 9.27 -31.95 -2.46
N ALA A 171 8.49 -30.89 -2.37
CA ALA A 171 8.65 -29.63 -3.06
C ALA A 171 8.95 -28.52 -2.04
N THR A 172 9.95 -27.70 -2.35
CA THR A 172 10.39 -26.59 -1.51
C THR A 172 9.70 -25.30 -1.95
N LEU A 173 8.89 -24.74 -1.06
CA LEU A 173 8.12 -23.52 -1.32
C LEU A 173 8.62 -22.34 -0.48
N LYS A 174 8.65 -21.16 -1.10
CA LYS A 174 8.77 -19.88 -0.40
C LYS A 174 7.38 -19.31 -0.14
N LEU A 175 6.97 -19.36 1.13
CA LEU A 175 5.67 -18.85 1.57
C LEU A 175 5.64 -17.31 1.58
N PRO A 176 4.45 -16.67 1.57
CA PRO A 176 4.32 -15.22 1.67
C PRO A 176 4.89 -14.62 2.96
N SER A 177 5.09 -15.45 4.00
CA SER A 177 5.77 -15.05 5.23
C SER A 177 7.29 -14.89 5.07
N GLY A 178 7.86 -15.38 3.96
CA GLY A 178 9.30 -15.54 3.75
C GLY A 178 9.88 -16.84 4.31
N GLU A 179 9.06 -17.66 4.96
CA GLU A 179 9.41 -19.02 5.39
C GLU A 179 9.63 -19.93 4.17
N VAL A 180 10.68 -20.74 4.21
CA VAL A 180 10.95 -21.78 3.21
C VAL A 180 10.58 -23.12 3.84
N ARG A 181 9.70 -23.85 3.18
CA ARG A 181 9.06 -25.04 3.73
C ARG A 181 8.92 -26.13 2.68
N LEU A 182 9.17 -27.37 3.10
CA LEU A 182 8.90 -28.59 2.36
C LEU A 182 7.42 -28.98 2.45
N ILE A 183 6.85 -29.34 1.30
CA ILE A 183 5.49 -29.87 1.15
C ILE A 183 5.59 -31.10 0.25
N SER A 184 4.71 -32.10 0.42
CA SER A 184 4.69 -33.26 -0.48
C SER A 184 4.45 -32.83 -1.94
N LYS A 185 5.14 -33.45 -2.90
CA LYS A 185 4.94 -33.20 -4.34
C LYS A 185 3.51 -33.49 -4.80
N ASN A 186 2.82 -34.41 -4.15
CA ASN A 186 1.46 -34.82 -4.54
C ASN A 186 0.40 -33.79 -4.12
N CYS A 187 0.74 -32.83 -3.25
CA CYS A 187 -0.18 -31.79 -2.82
C CYS A 187 -0.57 -30.87 -3.99
N SER A 188 -1.84 -30.52 -4.09
CA SER A 188 -2.34 -29.64 -5.14
C SER A 188 -2.07 -28.16 -4.84
N ALA A 189 -1.84 -27.37 -5.89
CA ALA A 189 -1.71 -25.93 -5.83
C ALA A 189 -2.32 -25.28 -7.08
N THR A 190 -2.79 -24.04 -6.94
CA THR A 190 -3.35 -23.28 -8.07
C THR A 190 -2.32 -22.28 -8.58
N VAL A 191 -2.13 -22.24 -9.90
CA VAL A 191 -1.20 -21.34 -10.57
C VAL A 191 -1.72 -19.89 -10.48
N GLY A 192 -0.81 -18.97 -10.17
CA GLY A 192 -1.06 -17.53 -10.07
C GLY A 192 -1.04 -16.98 -8.64
N GLN A 193 -1.22 -15.67 -8.54
CA GLN A 193 -1.37 -14.93 -7.27
C GLN A 193 -2.86 -14.76 -6.94
N VAL A 194 -3.24 -14.73 -5.65
CA VAL A 194 -4.62 -14.38 -5.26
C VAL A 194 -4.92 -12.92 -5.64
N GLY A 195 -6.09 -12.66 -6.21
CA GLY A 195 -6.53 -11.32 -6.61
C GLY A 195 -6.76 -10.34 -5.44
N ASN A 196 -7.31 -9.16 -5.76
CA ASN A 196 -7.57 -8.06 -4.82
C ASN A 196 -6.32 -7.55 -4.06
N VAL A 197 -5.21 -7.35 -4.78
CA VAL A 197 -3.92 -6.95 -4.20
C VAL A 197 -4.00 -5.63 -3.42
N GLY A 198 -4.82 -4.68 -3.87
CA GLY A 198 -4.97 -3.34 -3.27
C GLY A 198 -5.71 -3.30 -1.92
N VAL A 199 -6.21 -4.43 -1.40
CA VAL A 199 -7.01 -4.41 -0.16
C VAL A 199 -6.25 -3.83 1.05
N ASN A 200 -4.92 -3.94 1.05
CA ASN A 200 -4.06 -3.45 2.13
C ASN A 200 -3.82 -1.92 2.08
N GLN A 201 -4.08 -1.27 0.95
CA GLN A 201 -3.99 0.18 0.78
C GLN A 201 -5.25 0.89 1.29
N LYS A 202 -6.33 0.13 1.55
CA LYS A 202 -7.59 0.68 2.04
C LYS A 202 -7.45 1.24 3.46
N SER A 203 -7.98 2.44 3.64
CA SER A 203 -8.12 3.09 4.93
C SER A 203 -9.59 3.13 5.33
N LEU A 204 -9.91 2.67 6.54
CA LEU A 204 -11.28 2.61 7.04
C LEU A 204 -11.87 4.00 7.36
N GLY A 205 -11.03 5.02 7.54
CA GLY A 205 -11.40 6.42 7.81
C GLY A 205 -11.97 6.68 9.21
N ARG A 206 -12.87 5.82 9.70
CA ARG A 206 -13.64 6.02 10.93
C ARG A 206 -13.75 4.76 11.80
N ALA A 207 -14.03 4.96 13.08
CA ALA A 207 -14.19 3.87 14.05
C ALA A 207 -15.40 2.96 13.72
N GLY A 208 -16.51 3.55 13.27
CA GLY A 208 -17.73 2.81 12.88
C GLY A 208 -17.48 1.76 11.79
N SER A 209 -16.68 2.09 10.78
CA SER A 209 -16.29 1.14 9.72
C SER A 209 -15.57 -0.10 10.28
N LYS A 210 -14.83 0.04 11.38
CA LYS A 210 -14.20 -1.09 12.08
C LYS A 210 -15.21 -1.93 12.85
N ARG A 211 -16.25 -1.30 13.43
CA ARG A 211 -17.36 -1.98 14.11
C ARG A 211 -18.19 -2.82 13.14
N TRP A 212 -18.43 -2.33 11.93
CA TRP A 212 -19.13 -3.07 10.87
C TRP A 212 -18.44 -4.39 10.49
N LEU A 213 -17.12 -4.46 10.64
CA LEU A 213 -16.33 -5.68 10.44
C LEU A 213 -16.43 -6.68 11.60
N GLY A 214 -17.22 -6.38 12.65
CA GLY A 214 -17.33 -7.21 13.86
C GLY A 214 -16.12 -7.13 14.78
N LYS A 215 -15.35 -6.05 14.70
CA LYS A 215 -14.18 -5.77 15.54
C LYS A 215 -14.53 -4.72 16.59
N ARG A 216 -14.56 -5.11 17.85
CA ARG A 216 -14.79 -4.23 19.01
C ARG A 216 -13.53 -3.43 19.36
N PRO A 217 -13.65 -2.30 20.08
CA PRO A 217 -12.50 -1.53 20.55
C PRO A 217 -11.58 -2.37 21.44
N VAL A 218 -10.30 -2.03 21.47
CA VAL A 218 -9.25 -2.67 22.28
C VAL A 218 -8.78 -1.64 23.29
N VAL A 219 -8.84 -1.97 24.58
CA VAL A 219 -8.31 -1.13 25.65
C VAL A 219 -6.83 -1.47 25.86
N ARG A 220 -5.99 -0.47 26.13
CA ARG A 220 -4.56 -0.67 26.38
C ARG A 220 -4.36 -1.09 27.83
N GLY A 221 -3.48 -2.07 28.09
CA GLY A 221 -3.19 -2.54 29.45
C GLY A 221 -2.71 -1.47 30.42
N VAL A 222 -2.02 -0.43 29.93
CA VAL A 222 -1.54 0.71 30.76
C VAL A 222 -2.68 1.55 31.35
N VAL A 223 -3.89 1.45 30.79
CA VAL A 223 -5.05 2.23 31.24
C VAL A 223 -5.92 1.41 32.20
N MET A 224 -5.61 0.15 32.41
CA MET A 224 -6.40 -0.75 33.25
C MET A 224 -5.92 -0.71 34.70
N ASN A 225 -6.63 -1.39 35.61
CA ASN A 225 -6.19 -1.57 36.98
C ASN A 225 -5.15 -2.71 37.08
N PRO A 226 -4.35 -2.77 38.16
CA PRO A 226 -3.37 -3.84 38.37
C PRO A 226 -3.95 -5.26 38.29
N VAL A 227 -5.21 -5.44 38.70
CA VAL A 227 -5.95 -6.71 38.64
C VAL A 227 -6.23 -7.19 37.21
N ASP A 228 -6.45 -6.25 36.28
CA ASP A 228 -6.87 -6.57 34.91
C ASP A 228 -5.68 -6.82 33.97
N HIS A 229 -4.57 -6.12 34.20
CA HIS A 229 -3.39 -6.20 33.34
C HIS A 229 -2.11 -5.97 34.13
N PRO A 230 -1.01 -6.69 33.82
CA PRO A 230 0.30 -6.42 34.40
C PRO A 230 0.94 -5.08 34.00
N HIS A 231 0.23 -4.16 33.39
CA HIS A 231 0.72 -2.79 33.16
C HIS A 231 -0.22 -1.76 33.77
N GLY A 232 -1.27 -2.21 34.45
CA GLY A 232 -2.29 -1.36 35.02
C GLY A 232 -1.83 -0.70 36.32
N GLY A 233 -2.51 0.38 36.68
CA GLY A 233 -2.22 1.22 37.84
C GLY A 233 -1.12 2.26 37.61
N GLY A 234 -0.63 2.81 38.73
CA GLY A 234 0.25 3.98 38.77
C GLY A 234 -0.53 5.30 38.73
N GLU A 235 -0.01 6.32 39.40
CA GLU A 235 -0.62 7.64 39.41
C GLU A 235 -0.48 8.33 38.04
N GLY A 236 -1.61 8.82 37.52
CA GLY A 236 -1.65 9.46 36.20
C GLY A 236 -1.21 8.53 35.07
N ARG A 237 -0.22 8.94 34.28
CA ARG A 237 0.28 8.17 33.14
C ARG A 237 1.60 7.50 33.49
N ALA A 238 1.54 6.21 33.79
CA ALA A 238 2.73 5.43 34.09
C ALA A 238 3.46 4.90 32.83
N PRO A 239 4.80 4.77 32.88
CA PRO A 239 5.54 3.90 31.96
C PRO A 239 5.22 2.42 32.28
N ILE A 240 5.79 1.48 31.52
CA ILE A 240 5.52 0.04 31.69
C ILE A 240 5.92 -0.49 33.08
N GLY A 241 6.90 0.15 33.75
CA GLY A 241 7.34 -0.20 35.12
C GLY A 241 7.98 -1.58 35.28
N ARG A 242 8.03 -2.41 34.22
CA ARG A 242 8.57 -3.77 34.21
C ARG A 242 9.72 -3.92 33.21
N LYS A 243 10.64 -4.85 33.48
CA LYS A 243 11.82 -5.14 32.63
C LYS A 243 11.46 -5.44 31.17
N LYS A 244 10.30 -6.08 30.92
CA LYS A 244 9.79 -6.39 29.57
C LYS A 244 8.29 -6.12 29.50
N PRO A 245 7.76 -5.65 28.35
CA PRO A 245 6.32 -5.58 28.14
C PRO A 245 5.70 -6.97 28.18
N THR A 246 4.56 -7.09 28.85
CA THR A 246 3.84 -8.34 29.09
C THR A 246 2.48 -8.37 28.39
N THR A 247 1.97 -9.58 28.18
CA THR A 247 0.59 -9.85 27.77
C THR A 247 -0.35 -9.77 28.98
N PRO A 248 -1.69 -9.72 28.80
CA PRO A 248 -2.63 -9.76 29.91
C PRO A 248 -2.43 -10.96 30.85
N TRP A 249 -1.93 -12.08 30.31
CA TRP A 249 -1.63 -13.30 31.06
C TRP A 249 -0.18 -13.37 31.59
N GLY A 250 0.52 -12.24 31.71
CA GLY A 250 1.86 -12.18 32.31
C GLY A 250 3.05 -12.60 31.42
N TYR A 251 2.82 -13.25 30.28
CA TYR A 251 3.94 -13.65 29.40
C TYR A 251 4.63 -12.44 28.72
N PRO A 252 5.95 -12.51 28.43
CA PRO A 252 6.64 -11.48 27.64
C PRO A 252 6.04 -11.31 26.24
N ALA A 253 5.60 -10.10 25.91
CA ALA A 253 4.94 -9.78 24.64
C ALA A 253 5.92 -9.57 23.48
N LEU A 254 7.17 -9.19 23.78
CA LEU A 254 8.21 -8.91 22.80
C LEU A 254 9.32 -9.96 22.84
N GLY A 255 9.76 -10.43 21.67
CA GLY A 255 10.95 -11.27 21.51
C GLY A 255 10.79 -12.76 21.86
N ARG A 256 9.82 -13.14 22.71
CA ARG A 256 9.59 -14.54 23.08
C ARG A 256 9.00 -15.33 21.90
N ARG A 257 9.67 -16.43 21.52
CA ARG A 257 9.15 -17.37 20.51
C ARG A 257 8.11 -18.28 21.17
N SER A 258 6.90 -18.35 20.62
CA SER A 258 5.78 -19.15 21.14
C SER A 258 5.53 -20.47 20.41
N ARG A 259 6.36 -20.81 19.40
CA ARG A 259 6.26 -22.09 18.69
C ARG A 259 6.80 -23.20 19.60
N LYS A 260 6.05 -24.31 19.75
CA LYS A 260 6.50 -25.52 20.45
C LYS A 260 7.81 -26.03 19.82
N ARG A 261 8.80 -26.41 20.64
CA ARG A 261 10.18 -26.73 20.20
C ARG A 261 10.29 -28.04 19.39
N ASN A 262 9.45 -29.03 19.67
CA ASN A 262 9.52 -30.36 19.08
C ASN A 262 8.20 -30.68 18.35
N LYS A 263 7.82 -29.81 17.40
CA LYS A 263 6.61 -30.06 16.60
C LYS A 263 7.01 -30.90 15.39
N TYR A 264 6.23 -31.92 15.05
CA TYR A 264 6.46 -32.78 13.86
C TYR A 264 6.81 -32.00 12.58
N SER A 265 6.22 -30.81 12.41
CA SER A 265 6.43 -29.95 11.25
C SER A 265 7.75 -29.18 11.24
N ASP A 266 8.60 -29.30 12.26
CA ASP A 266 9.89 -28.60 12.32
C ASP A 266 10.86 -29.16 11.28
N ASN A 267 10.87 -30.48 11.06
CA ASN A 267 11.66 -31.15 10.00
C ASN A 267 11.28 -30.68 8.58
N LEU A 268 10.06 -30.20 8.40
CA LEU A 268 9.57 -29.70 7.11
C LEU A 268 9.92 -28.23 6.87
N ILE A 269 10.51 -27.51 7.83
CA ILE A 269 10.81 -26.07 7.69
C ILE A 269 12.31 -25.89 7.54
N LEU A 270 12.75 -25.62 6.32
CA LEU A 270 14.16 -25.38 6.01
C LEU A 270 14.65 -24.02 6.52
N ARG A 271 13.83 -22.97 6.31
CA ARG A 271 14.17 -21.63 6.77
C ARG A 271 12.95 -20.96 7.38
N ARG A 272 13.07 -20.59 8.65
CA ARG A 272 12.03 -19.84 9.34
C ARG A 272 11.80 -18.49 8.65
N ARG A 273 10.59 -17.95 8.78
CA ARG A 273 10.31 -16.58 8.35
C ARG A 273 11.41 -15.63 8.85
N SER A 274 12.15 -15.03 7.94
CA SER A 274 12.96 -13.89 8.31
C SER A 274 11.99 -12.79 8.73
N LYS A 275 12.37 -11.99 9.72
CA LYS A 275 11.65 -10.75 9.97
C LYS A 275 11.90 -9.93 8.71
N MET A 276 11.01 -10.01 7.70
CA MET A 276 10.85 -8.91 6.77
C MET A 276 10.63 -7.74 7.69
N THR A 277 11.67 -6.92 7.85
CA THR A 277 11.54 -5.59 8.39
C THR A 277 10.58 -4.95 7.43
N ARG A 278 9.27 -5.07 7.70
CA ARG A 278 8.30 -4.11 7.22
C ARG A 278 8.97 -2.83 7.60
N ILE A 279 9.39 -2.07 6.59
CA ILE A 279 10.08 -0.80 6.73
C ILE A 279 9.06 0.10 7.43
N ARG A 280 8.93 -0.07 8.76
CA ARG A 280 7.84 0.53 9.53
C ARG A 280 8.14 1.99 9.74
N ARG A 281 9.41 2.39 9.63
CA ARG A 281 9.96 3.74 9.41
C ARG A 281 11.30 3.56 8.70
N GLY A 282 11.37 3.84 7.41
CA GLY A 282 12.55 3.56 6.59
C GLY A 282 13.68 4.56 6.73
N TYR A 283 14.81 4.21 6.12
CA TYR A 283 15.90 5.13 5.77
C TYR A 283 15.34 6.44 5.22
N ILE A 284 14.29 6.40 4.39
CA ILE A 284 13.60 7.58 3.84
C ILE A 284 12.99 8.47 4.93
N ALA A 285 12.32 7.91 5.95
CA ALA A 285 11.73 8.70 7.03
C ALA A 285 12.81 9.31 7.95
N ARG A 286 13.90 8.56 8.19
CA ARG A 286 15.07 9.06 8.91
C ARG A 286 15.76 10.18 8.12
N ARG A 287 16.08 9.94 6.84
CA ARG A 287 16.64 10.92 5.90
C ARG A 287 15.79 12.18 5.79
N ARG A 288 14.45 12.06 5.72
CA ARG A 288 13.53 13.22 5.75
C ARG A 288 13.65 14.00 7.06
N ARG A 289 13.68 13.35 8.22
CA ARG A 289 13.88 14.04 9.51
C ARG A 289 15.27 14.65 9.64
N THR A 290 16.31 13.96 9.21
CA THR A 290 17.68 14.47 9.20
C THR A 290 17.78 15.70 8.31
N LYS A 291 17.20 15.68 7.10
CA LYS A 291 17.13 16.84 6.21
C LYS A 291 16.33 18.00 6.80
N ILE A 292 15.21 17.70 7.49
CA ILE A 292 14.38 18.71 8.17
C ILE A 292 15.12 19.32 9.37
N ARG A 293 15.85 18.52 10.15
CA ARG A 293 16.68 19.01 11.27
C ARG A 293 17.87 19.81 10.78
N LEU A 294 18.53 19.40 9.70
CA LEU A 294 19.65 20.12 9.09
C LEU A 294 19.20 21.51 8.62
N PHE A 295 18.01 21.62 8.02
CA PHE A 295 17.45 22.92 7.63
C PHE A 295 17.17 23.85 8.83
N ALA A 296 16.83 23.27 9.97
CA ALA A 296 16.41 23.98 11.18
C ALA A 296 17.51 24.03 12.26
N SER A 297 18.74 23.67 11.93
CA SER A 297 19.86 23.67 12.88
C SER A 297 20.17 25.07 13.40
N SER A 298 19.91 26.10 12.60
CA SER A 298 20.07 27.51 12.96
C SER A 298 18.90 28.09 13.77
N PHE A 299 17.79 27.35 13.94
CA PHE A 299 16.64 27.82 14.71
C PHE A 299 16.85 27.60 16.21
N ARG A 300 16.25 28.46 17.05
CA ARG A 300 16.37 28.39 18.51
C ARG A 300 15.16 27.73 19.17
N GLY A 301 15.39 27.09 20.32
CA GLY A 301 14.35 26.54 21.20
C GLY A 301 13.48 25.45 20.57
N ALA A 302 12.15 25.56 20.73
CA ALA A 302 11.20 24.56 20.22
C ALA A 302 11.25 24.41 18.69
N HIS A 303 11.70 25.45 17.97
CA HIS A 303 11.79 25.50 16.51
C HIS A 303 12.93 24.66 15.92
N SER A 304 13.89 24.19 16.73
CA SER A 304 14.94 23.24 16.32
C SER A 304 14.82 21.85 16.97
N ARG A 305 13.99 21.71 18.02
CA ARG A 305 13.82 20.45 18.76
C ARG A 305 12.58 19.66 18.35
N LEU A 306 11.42 20.31 18.22
CA LEU A 306 10.13 19.62 18.03
C LEU A 306 9.78 19.44 16.55
N THR A 307 9.54 18.20 16.11
CA THR A 307 9.35 17.87 14.68
C THR A 307 8.17 18.61 14.03
N ARG A 308 7.06 18.75 14.76
CA ARG A 308 5.88 19.48 14.28
C ARG A 308 6.21 20.96 14.06
N THR A 309 6.85 21.57 15.04
CA THR A 309 7.22 22.98 15.05
C THR A 309 8.27 23.30 13.97
N ILE A 310 9.27 22.43 13.81
CA ILE A 310 10.25 22.54 12.72
C ILE A 310 9.56 22.50 11.36
N THR A 311 8.59 21.59 11.17
CA THR A 311 7.89 21.45 9.89
C THR A 311 7.09 22.71 9.55
N GLN A 312 6.41 23.30 10.54
CA GLN A 312 5.66 24.54 10.38
C GLN A 312 6.58 25.73 10.06
N GLN A 313 7.71 25.85 10.77
CA GLN A 313 8.66 26.93 10.50
C GLN A 313 9.35 26.79 9.14
N LYS A 314 9.68 25.56 8.74
CA LYS A 314 10.22 25.30 7.41
C LYS A 314 9.26 25.75 6.31
N ILE A 315 7.96 25.48 6.44
CA ILE A 315 6.96 25.93 5.47
C ILE A 315 6.92 27.46 5.40
N ARG A 316 6.86 28.13 6.55
CA ARG A 316 6.89 29.60 6.62
C ARG A 316 8.15 30.19 5.98
N ALA A 317 9.32 29.67 6.33
CA ALA A 317 10.60 30.11 5.79
C ALA A 317 10.68 29.93 4.26
N LEU A 318 10.19 28.82 3.72
CA LEU A 318 10.15 28.57 2.27
C LEU A 318 9.17 29.51 1.55
N VAL A 319 8.02 29.79 2.15
CA VAL A 319 7.05 30.75 1.60
C VAL A 319 7.66 32.16 1.56
N SER A 320 8.29 32.61 2.66
CA SER A 320 8.98 33.90 2.70
C SER A 320 10.12 33.96 1.67
N ALA A 321 10.97 32.93 1.61
CA ALA A 321 12.07 32.88 0.65
C ALA A 321 11.58 32.90 -0.81
N HIS A 322 10.44 32.26 -1.11
CA HIS A 322 9.85 32.31 -2.45
C HIS A 322 9.33 33.72 -2.78
N ARG A 323 8.55 34.30 -1.87
CA ARG A 323 8.02 35.67 -1.99
C ARG A 323 9.14 36.70 -2.18
N ASP A 324 10.20 36.60 -1.39
CA ASP A 324 11.32 37.55 -1.41
C ASP A 324 12.17 37.38 -2.66
N ARG A 325 12.35 36.15 -3.17
CA ARG A 325 12.98 35.89 -4.47
C ARG A 325 12.19 36.53 -5.62
N ASP A 326 10.87 36.43 -5.60
CA ASP A 326 10.03 37.05 -6.63
C ASP A 326 10.06 38.58 -6.53
N ARG A 327 10.11 39.12 -5.31
CA ARG A 327 10.32 40.56 -5.07
C ARG A 327 11.68 41.01 -5.62
N GLN A 328 12.76 40.28 -5.35
CA GLN A 328 14.08 40.58 -5.92
C GLN A 328 14.06 40.54 -7.45
N LYS A 329 13.40 39.54 -8.07
CA LYS A 329 13.24 39.50 -9.54
C LYS A 329 12.53 40.75 -10.08
N ARG A 330 11.48 41.22 -9.40
CA ARG A 330 10.78 42.46 -9.77
C ARG A 330 11.70 43.68 -9.62
N ASN A 331 12.43 43.78 -8.50
CA ASN A 331 13.38 44.87 -8.25
C ASN A 331 14.50 44.90 -9.30
N PHE A 332 15.14 43.77 -9.59
CA PHE A 332 16.16 43.67 -10.62
C PHE A 332 15.60 43.98 -12.01
N ARG A 333 14.40 43.50 -12.35
CA ARG A 333 13.76 43.82 -13.62
C ARG A 333 13.47 45.32 -13.75
N ARG A 334 12.97 45.96 -12.69
CA ARG A 334 12.76 47.41 -12.64
C ARG A 334 14.08 48.16 -12.87
N LEU A 335 15.12 47.78 -12.13
CA LEU A 335 16.45 48.38 -12.25
C LEU A 335 17.05 48.21 -13.65
N TRP A 336 16.91 47.04 -14.27
CA TRP A 336 17.35 46.81 -15.65
C TRP A 336 16.58 47.69 -16.65
N ILE A 337 15.26 47.79 -16.51
CA ILE A 337 14.42 48.65 -17.36
C ILE A 337 14.83 50.12 -17.19
N THR A 338 15.06 50.58 -15.96
CA THR A 338 15.49 51.96 -15.68
C THR A 338 16.84 52.25 -16.34
N ARG A 339 17.82 51.36 -16.20
CA ARG A 339 19.15 51.52 -16.84
C ARG A 339 19.06 51.58 -18.37
N ILE A 340 18.27 50.70 -18.97
CA ILE A 340 18.08 50.67 -20.41
C ILE A 340 17.37 51.94 -20.89
N ASN A 341 16.29 52.35 -20.22
CA ASN A 341 15.56 53.58 -20.55
C ASN A 341 16.45 54.83 -20.47
N ALA A 342 17.36 54.91 -19.48
CA ALA A 342 18.27 56.04 -19.34
C ALA A 342 19.13 56.21 -20.61
N VAL A 343 19.75 55.13 -21.09
CA VAL A 343 20.63 55.16 -22.27
C VAL A 343 19.86 55.38 -23.57
N ILE A 344 18.71 54.71 -23.72
CA ILE A 344 17.89 54.85 -24.93
C ILE A 344 17.41 56.30 -25.09
N ARG A 345 16.98 56.94 -24.00
CA ARG A 345 16.50 58.33 -24.02
C ARG A 345 17.64 59.31 -24.26
N GLU A 346 18.80 59.10 -23.63
CA GLU A 346 20.00 59.94 -23.81
C GLU A 346 20.48 59.95 -25.27
N LYS A 347 20.42 58.81 -25.97
CA LYS A 347 20.91 58.67 -27.35
C LYS A 347 19.83 58.77 -28.45
N GLY A 348 18.58 59.07 -28.10
CA GLY A 348 17.47 59.17 -29.06
C GLY A 348 17.14 57.86 -29.80
N VAL A 349 17.55 56.71 -29.26
CA VAL A 349 17.46 55.39 -29.92
C VAL A 349 16.02 54.88 -30.07
N SER A 350 15.17 55.14 -29.08
CA SER A 350 13.77 54.72 -29.08
C SER A 350 12.97 55.52 -28.04
N TYR A 351 11.68 55.72 -28.25
CA TYR A 351 10.84 56.46 -27.30
C TYR A 351 10.56 55.68 -26.01
N SER A 352 10.61 54.34 -26.06
CA SER A 352 10.36 53.51 -24.87
C SER A 352 11.06 52.15 -24.93
N TYR A 353 11.48 51.66 -23.76
CA TYR A 353 11.94 50.29 -23.55
C TYR A 353 11.06 49.22 -24.18
N SER A 354 9.72 49.38 -24.11
CA SER A 354 8.77 48.40 -24.64
C SER A 354 8.85 48.28 -26.15
N ARG A 355 9.07 49.40 -26.85
CA ARG A 355 9.25 49.43 -28.31
C ARG A 355 10.57 48.78 -28.70
N LEU A 356 11.69 49.13 -28.05
CA LEU A 356 12.98 48.47 -28.29
C LEU A 356 12.90 46.94 -28.09
N MET A 357 12.24 46.47 -27.03
CA MET A 357 12.07 45.04 -26.78
C MET A 357 11.20 44.34 -27.81
N HIS A 358 10.17 45.03 -28.33
CA HIS A 358 9.33 44.52 -29.40
C HIS A 358 10.13 44.39 -30.70
N ASP A 359 10.95 45.39 -31.04
CA ASP A 359 11.75 45.40 -32.26
C ASP A 359 12.85 44.33 -32.22
N LEU A 360 13.52 44.16 -31.07
CA LEU A 360 14.47 43.06 -30.82
C LEU A 360 13.82 41.68 -30.98
N TYR A 361 12.60 41.52 -30.48
CA TYR A 361 11.86 40.26 -30.61
C TYR A 361 11.42 39.98 -32.05
N LYS A 362 10.92 41.00 -32.76
CA LYS A 362 10.50 40.92 -34.16
C LYS A 362 11.66 40.48 -35.07
N ARG A 363 12.87 40.98 -34.80
CA ARG A 363 14.10 40.59 -35.51
C ARG A 363 14.78 39.31 -34.98
N ARG A 364 14.13 38.58 -34.07
CA ARG A 364 14.63 37.33 -33.46
C ARG A 364 15.98 37.46 -32.75
N VAL A 365 16.36 38.66 -32.29
CA VAL A 365 17.57 38.89 -31.50
C VAL A 365 17.28 38.57 -30.02
N LEU A 366 17.71 37.39 -29.58
CA LEU A 366 17.42 36.85 -28.24
C LEU A 366 18.31 37.43 -27.12
N LEU A 367 18.34 38.76 -26.97
CA LEU A 367 19.07 39.41 -25.89
C LEU A 367 18.22 39.52 -24.62
N ASN A 368 18.74 38.97 -23.51
CA ASN A 368 18.08 39.06 -22.21
C ASN A 368 18.21 40.49 -21.63
N ARG A 369 17.17 40.96 -20.95
CA ARG A 369 17.10 42.26 -20.23
C ARG A 369 18.30 42.49 -19.30
N LYS A 370 18.80 41.43 -18.65
CA LYS A 370 20.00 41.51 -17.80
C LYS A 370 21.23 41.90 -18.61
N ILE A 371 21.41 41.28 -19.77
CA ILE A 371 22.55 41.51 -20.67
C ILE A 371 22.46 42.92 -21.25
N LEU A 372 21.30 43.31 -21.75
CA LEU A 372 21.07 44.67 -22.27
C LEU A 372 21.31 45.75 -21.21
N ALA A 373 20.88 45.52 -19.97
CA ALA A 373 21.15 46.45 -18.87
C ALA A 373 22.63 46.47 -18.44
N GLN A 374 23.40 45.40 -18.68
CA GLN A 374 24.85 45.40 -18.47
C GLN A 374 25.56 46.13 -19.60
N ILE A 375 25.18 45.91 -20.86
CA ILE A 375 25.69 46.65 -22.03
C ILE A 375 25.42 48.14 -21.86
N ALA A 376 24.23 48.52 -21.41
CA ALA A 376 23.86 49.91 -21.12
C ALA A 376 24.83 50.59 -20.15
N VAL A 377 25.37 49.85 -19.17
CA VAL A 377 26.30 50.39 -18.18
C VAL A 377 27.73 50.40 -18.70
N LEU A 378 28.16 49.34 -19.40
CA LEU A 378 29.56 49.15 -19.79
C LEU A 378 29.95 49.93 -21.05
N ASN A 379 29.09 49.94 -22.07
CA ASN A 379 29.37 50.64 -23.33
C ASN A 379 28.08 51.17 -23.94
N LYS A 380 27.82 52.46 -23.68
CA LYS A 380 26.62 53.16 -24.17
C LYS A 380 26.53 53.18 -25.71
N HIS A 381 27.62 53.03 -26.45
CA HIS A 381 27.60 53.09 -27.93
C HIS A 381 27.11 51.80 -28.57
N CYS A 382 27.35 50.66 -27.93
CA CYS A 382 26.93 49.34 -28.42
C CYS A 382 25.40 49.23 -28.57
N LEU A 383 24.61 49.79 -27.64
CA LEU A 383 23.14 49.81 -27.75
C LEU A 383 22.63 50.61 -28.95
N TYR A 384 23.33 51.69 -29.32
CA TYR A 384 22.98 52.52 -30.47
C TYR A 384 23.22 51.75 -31.78
N MET A 385 24.37 51.06 -31.89
CA MET A 385 24.69 50.19 -33.03
C MET A 385 23.65 49.08 -33.21
N ILE A 386 23.35 48.37 -32.13
CA ILE A 386 22.32 47.31 -32.13
C ILE A 386 20.96 47.87 -32.56
N SER A 387 20.60 49.08 -32.13
CA SER A 387 19.31 49.67 -32.52
C SER A 387 19.24 50.13 -33.97
N ASN A 388 20.33 50.70 -34.52
CA ASN A 388 20.36 51.16 -35.91
C ASN A 388 20.30 50.00 -36.89
N GLU A 389 20.92 48.87 -36.55
CA GLU A 389 20.84 47.61 -37.29
C GLU A 389 19.43 46.97 -37.21
N ILE A 390 18.59 47.39 -36.25
CA ILE A 390 17.20 46.97 -36.10
C ILE A 390 16.21 47.95 -36.77
N ILE A 391 16.60 49.21 -36.97
CA ILE A 391 15.77 50.23 -37.63
C ILE A 391 15.93 50.19 -39.15
N LYS A 392 17.15 49.97 -39.68
CA LYS A 392 17.40 49.63 -41.09
C LYS A 392 16.89 48.23 -41.38
#